data_AF-A0A498T1Z6-F1
#
_entry.id   AF-A0A498T1Z6-F1
#
_cell.length_a   1.000
_cell.length_b   1.000
_cell.length_c   1.000
_cell.angle_alpha   90.00
_cell.angle_beta   90.00
_cell.angle_gamma   90.00
#
_symmetry.space_group_name_H-M   'P 1'
#
loop_
_entity.id
_entity.type
_entity.pdbx_description
1 polymer ?
#
loop_
_entity_poly.entity_id
_entity_poly.type
_entity_poly.pdbx_seq_one_letter_code
_entity_poly.pdbx_strand_id
1 'polypeptide(L)' 'AVFVNDPKLSDVKQLLASNGFRAEFSSGVLYINNIASIRRNEAGRFHVEGCACEDYYKIRDIVYAQFAVV' A
#
# COMPACT_ATOMS: atom_id res chain seq x y z
N ALA A 1 6.03 4.45 -25.89
CA ALA A 1 5.70 3.51 -24.81
C ALA A 1 5.67 4.29 -23.51
N VAL A 2 4.48 4.62 -23.02
CA VAL A 2 4.32 5.23 -21.71
C VAL A 2 4.49 4.09 -20.71
N PHE A 3 5.67 3.99 -20.09
CA PHE A 3 5.85 3.16 -18.92
C PHE A 3 5.04 3.84 -17.81
N VAL A 4 3.76 3.48 -17.71
CA VAL A 4 2.93 3.87 -16.57
C VAL A 4 3.50 3.09 -15.40
N ASN A 5 4.42 3.76 -14.71
CA ASN A 5 5.08 3.45 -13.45
C ASN A 5 4.70 2.07 -12.89
N ASP A 6 5.60 1.09 -12.95
CA ASP A 6 5.46 -0.14 -12.16
C ASP A 6 5.11 0.28 -10.73
N PRO A 7 3.91 -0.04 -10.19
CA PRO A 7 3.49 0.51 -8.92
C PRO A 7 4.40 -0.05 -7.83
N LYS A 8 5.41 0.75 -7.47
CA LYS A 8 6.40 0.39 -6.47
C LYS A 8 5.78 0.61 -5.10
N LEU A 9 6.10 -0.29 -4.18
CA LEU A 9 5.80 -0.12 -2.75
C LEU A 9 6.31 1.22 -2.21
N SER A 10 7.36 1.77 -2.82
CA SER A 10 7.91 3.10 -2.56
C SER A 10 6.90 4.24 -2.80
N ASP A 11 6.16 4.21 -3.91
CA ASP A 11 5.12 5.21 -4.20
C ASP A 11 3.97 5.12 -3.21
N VAL A 12 3.52 3.89 -2.93
CA VAL A 12 2.47 3.64 -1.93
C VAL A 12 2.90 4.17 -0.56
N LYS A 13 4.16 3.92 -0.15
CA LYS A 13 4.75 4.47 1.08
C LYS A 13 4.70 6.00 1.09
N GLN A 14 5.07 6.66 0.00
CA GLN A 14 5.07 8.12 -0.09
C GLN A 14 3.66 8.70 -0.06
N LEU A 15 2.70 8.05 -0.73
CA LEU A 15 1.29 8.47 -0.72
C LEU A 15 0.69 8.35 0.67
N LEU A 16 0.96 7.25 1.35
CA LEU A 16 0.56 7.03 2.74
C LEU A 16 1.17 8.09 3.66
N ALA A 17 2.47 8.37 3.52
CA ALA A 17 3.15 9.42 4.28
C ALA A 17 2.53 10.80 4.04
N SER A 18 2.16 11.10 2.79
CA SER A 18 1.46 12.35 2.42
C SER A 18 0.05 12.46 3.02
N ASN A 19 -0.60 11.33 3.30
CA ASN A 19 -1.90 11.28 3.99
C ASN A 19 -1.75 11.27 5.52
N GLY A 20 -0.52 11.36 6.05
CA GLY A 20 -0.23 11.33 7.49
C GLY A 20 -0.02 9.91 8.06
N PHE A 21 -0.01 8.88 7.22
CA PHE A 21 0.24 7.51 7.63
C PHE A 21 1.73 7.16 7.53
N ARG A 22 2.32 6.69 8.62
CA ARG A 22 3.71 6.21 8.61
C ARG A 22 3.79 4.82 7.98
N ALA A 23 4.41 4.68 6.83
CA ALA A 23 4.62 3.41 6.16
C ALA A 23 6.09 2.95 6.19
N GLU A 24 6.36 1.71 6.57
CA GLU A 24 7.69 1.12 6.72
C GLU A 24 7.77 -0.22 6.01
N PHE A 25 8.78 -0.41 5.15
CA PHE A 25 8.96 -1.66 4.42
C PHE A 25 9.91 -2.57 5.21
N SER A 26 9.44 -3.77 5.56
CA SER A 26 10.17 -4.76 6.33
C SER A 26 9.89 -6.16 5.79
N SER A 27 10.96 -6.88 5.42
CA SER A 27 10.91 -8.29 4.96
C SER A 27 9.86 -8.59 3.86
N GLY A 28 9.64 -7.69 2.91
CA GLY A 28 8.64 -7.89 1.85
C GLY A 28 7.22 -7.44 2.19
N VAL A 29 7.02 -6.86 3.38
CA VAL A 29 5.75 -6.36 3.89
C VAL A 29 5.88 -4.86 4.18
N LEU A 30 4.90 -4.07 3.74
CA LEU A 30 4.78 -2.65 4.04
C LEU A 30 3.84 -2.48 5.24
N TYR A 31 4.38 -2.09 6.39
CA TYR A 31 3.63 -1.82 7.60
C TYR A 31 3.19 -0.36 7.64
N ILE A 32 1.92 -0.11 7.91
CA ILE A 32 1.32 1.22 7.98
C ILE A 32 0.86 1.47 9.40
N ASN A 33 1.61 2.32 10.12
CA ASN A 33 1.30 2.85 11.44
C ASN A 33 0.94 1.78 12.50
N ASN A 34 1.41 0.54 12.32
CA ASN A 34 0.99 -0.65 13.08
C ASN A 34 -0.53 -0.94 13.05
N ILE A 35 -1.28 -0.31 12.15
CA ILE A 35 -2.73 -0.48 11.97
C ILE A 35 -3.01 -1.51 10.87
N ALA A 36 -2.28 -1.39 9.76
CA ALA A 36 -2.40 -2.27 8.62
C ALA A 36 -1.01 -2.67 8.09
N SER A 37 -0.94 -3.76 7.35
CA SER A 37 0.25 -4.28 6.72
C SER A 37 -0.11 -4.80 5.33
N ILE A 38 0.72 -4.49 4.34
CA ILE A 38 0.52 -4.85 2.95
C ILE A 38 1.67 -5.75 2.52
N ARG A 39 1.40 -6.98 2.15
CA ARG A 39 2.40 -7.91 1.60
C ARG A 39 2.14 -8.17 0.13
N ARG A 40 3.20 -8.33 -0.66
CA ARG A 40 3.10 -8.80 -2.04
C ARG A 40 3.37 -10.31 -2.06
N ASN A 41 2.41 -11.09 -2.53
CA ASN A 41 2.62 -12.52 -2.76
C ASN A 41 3.35 -12.77 -4.08
N GLU A 42 3.91 -13.97 -4.22
CA GLU A 42 4.69 -14.40 -5.39
C GLU A 42 3.89 -14.30 -6.71
N ALA A 43 2.56 -14.47 -6.65
CA ALA A 43 1.64 -14.26 -7.76
C ALA A 43 1.44 -12.77 -8.15
N GLY A 44 2.21 -11.84 -7.58
CA GLY A 44 2.11 -10.41 -7.85
C GLY A 44 0.90 -9.72 -7.19
N ARG A 45 0.12 -10.44 -6.38
CA ARG A 45 -1.07 -9.91 -5.70
C ARG A 45 -0.70 -9.25 -4.37
N PHE A 46 -1.32 -8.12 -4.07
CA PHE A 46 -1.19 -7.44 -2.79
C PHE A 46 -2.23 -7.97 -1.81
N HIS A 47 -1.80 -8.26 -0.59
CA HIS A 47 -2.66 -8.68 0.51
C HIS A 47 -2.55 -7.64 1.62
N VAL A 48 -3.69 -7.07 2.01
CA VAL A 48 -3.76 -6.04 3.07
C VAL A 48 -4.35 -6.70 4.32
N GLU A 49 -3.51 -6.86 5.33
CA GLU A 49 -3.88 -7.38 6.65
C GLU A 49 -3.93 -6.22 7.65
N GLY A 50 -4.80 -6.27 8.65
CA GLY A 50 -4.92 -5.18 9.61
C GLY A 50 -6.20 -5.21 10.41
N CYS A 51 -6.30 -4.32 11.40
CA CYS A 51 -7.54 -4.14 12.15
C CYS A 51 -8.54 -3.34 11.30
N ALA A 52 -9.80 -3.77 11.26
CA ALA A 52 -10.84 -3.07 10.52
C ALA A 52 -11.22 -1.77 11.26
N CYS A 53 -10.61 -0.66 10.84
CA CYS A 53 -10.87 0.69 11.35
C CYS A 53 -10.94 1.69 10.20
N GLU A 54 -11.36 2.93 10.46
CA GLU A 54 -11.45 3.98 9.43
C GLU A 54 -10.15 4.16 8.65
N ASP A 55 -9.01 4.09 9.34
CA ASP A 55 -7.69 4.20 8.71
C ASP A 55 -7.41 3.04 7.75
N TYR A 56 -7.84 1.82 8.07
CA TYR A 56 -7.73 0.67 7.15
C TYR A 56 -8.48 0.92 5.84
N TYR A 57 -9.70 1.46 5.91
CA TYR A 57 -10.46 1.79 4.71
C TYR A 57 -9.77 2.85 3.86
N LYS A 58 -9.20 3.89 4.48
CA LYS A 58 -8.40 4.93 3.79
C LYS A 58 -7.16 4.35 3.13
N ILE A 59 -6.41 3.51 3.85
CA ILE A 59 -5.21 2.83 3.33
C ILE A 59 -5.59 1.94 2.14
N ARG A 60 -6.67 1.17 2.25
CA ARG A 60 -7.17 0.33 1.17
C ARG A 60 -7.54 1.16 -0.06
N ASP A 61 -8.24 2.28 0.13
CA ASP A 61 -8.65 3.17 -0.96
C ASP A 61 -7.44 3.77 -1.69
N ILE A 62 -6.45 4.29 -0.94
CA ILE A 62 -5.17 4.80 -1.44
C ILE A 62 -4.42 3.75 -2.28
N VAL A 63 -4.33 2.53 -1.75
CA VAL A 63 -3.66 1.40 -2.40
C VAL A 63 -4.42 1.05 -3.68
N TYR A 64 -5.74 0.85 -3.59
CA TYR A 64 -6.57 0.58 -4.76
C TYR A 64 -6.45 1.69 -5.81
N ALA A 65 -6.41 2.97 -5.44
CA ALA A 65 -6.26 4.07 -6.39
C ALA A 65 -4.95 3.99 -7.20
N GLN A 66 -3.84 3.55 -6.60
CA GLN A 66 -2.56 3.36 -7.29
C GLN A 66 -2.49 2.06 -8.12
N PHE A 67 -3.21 1.00 -7.72
CA PHE A 67 -3.19 -0.28 -8.42
C PHE A 67 -4.36 -0.47 -9.42
N ALA A 68 -5.43 0.32 -9.31
CA ALA A 68 -6.59 0.33 -10.21
C ALA A 68 -6.41 1.30 -11.39
N VAL A 69 -5.18 1.40 -11.91
CA VAL A 69 -4.97 2.05 -13.20
C VAL A 69 -5.40 1.03 -14.28
N VAL A 70 -6.53 1.34 -14.93
CA VAL A 70 -7.12 0.66 -16.10
C VAL A 70 -6.18 0.65 -17.31
#